data_AF-A0A9C8ABD2-F1
#
_entry.id   AF-A0A9C8ABD2-F1
#
_cell.length_a   1.000
_cell.length_b   1.000
_cell.length_c   1.000
_cell.angle_alpha   90.00
_cell.angle_beta   90.00
_cell.angle_gamma   90.00
#
_symmetry.space_group_name_H-M   'P 1'
#
loop_
_entity.id
_entity.type
_entity.pdbx_description
1 polymer ?
#
loop_
_entity_poly.entity_id
_entity_poly.type
_entity_poly.pdbx_seq_one_letter_code
_entity_poly.pdbx_strand_id
1 'polypeptide(L)'
;MPRENFYILLELSLTENNASHIEAAIKKKQTEWSKLRNHPTKGRMAQQRLGLIPEIKKVLGDNALRQAEANDAKKHQEKEQKETFQELDEAIKLLSLKGKMLEKEVRELAKEFKMIPEAEIRRRIKVKIVKDDKPKPQKTKPLDSTTAKVISDALKIVIKSSLYDFLGLSPTSSLKTLQQRTSETDSKIKKVAQKTAEITASGTLIGQCQNVFKTQNQREAYDATLAQERLAELDKKISLVGKSGKIHSQQYEALLKKAVGFGLSLEAARQYILDYCQKNSWAVETAEKSAVDDMQQCGVCGLLNLAKARHCEKCGYPLEIACPQCQTPNPSTAQFCRHCGFAVGDMPNALRLQRRGQMALAEKDLNLAAQLLQQADIY
;
A
#
# COMPACT_ATOMS: atom_id res chain seq x y z
N MET A 1 5.59 49.08 -13.34
CA MET A 1 5.77 48.14 -12.21
C MET A 1 5.86 48.98 -10.95
N PRO A 2 5.14 48.64 -9.87
CA PRO A 2 5.33 49.32 -8.59
C PRO A 2 6.81 49.15 -8.17
N ARG A 3 7.40 50.22 -7.63
CA ARG A 3 8.79 50.21 -7.14
C ARG A 3 8.90 49.20 -5.98
N GLU A 4 9.96 48.40 -5.97
CA GLU A 4 10.26 47.47 -4.88
C GLU A 4 10.63 48.28 -3.63
N ASN A 5 10.13 47.89 -2.45
CA ASN A 5 10.34 48.64 -1.22
C ASN A 5 11.83 48.67 -0.84
N PHE A 6 12.33 49.82 -0.35
CA PHE A 6 13.76 50.01 -0.11
C PHE A 6 14.33 49.15 1.03
N TYR A 7 13.53 48.78 2.02
CA TYR A 7 13.97 47.84 3.06
C TYR A 7 14.17 46.42 2.51
N ILE A 8 13.30 46.00 1.59
CA ILE A 8 13.37 44.70 0.91
C ILE A 8 14.58 44.69 -0.04
N LEU A 9 14.75 45.73 -0.85
CA LEU A 9 15.87 45.89 -1.78
C LEU A 9 17.24 45.90 -1.11
N LEU A 10 17.33 46.50 0.08
CA LEU A 10 18.58 46.62 0.84
C LEU A 10 18.80 45.47 1.82
N GLU A 11 17.85 44.53 1.94
CA GLU A 11 17.86 43.43 2.91
C GLU A 11 18.04 43.95 4.37
N LEU A 12 17.39 45.07 4.69
CA LEU A 12 17.43 45.70 6.01
C LEU A 12 16.36 45.12 6.94
N SER A 13 16.65 45.06 8.24
CA SER A 13 15.63 44.77 9.25
C SER A 13 14.58 45.89 9.26
N LEU A 14 13.30 45.52 9.35
CA LEU A 14 12.18 46.47 9.44
C LEU A 14 12.19 47.34 10.71
N THR A 15 12.99 46.95 11.71
CA THR A 15 13.19 47.70 12.96
C THR A 15 14.45 48.58 12.93
N GLU A 16 15.23 48.53 11.85
CA GLU A 16 16.47 49.29 11.75
C GLU A 16 16.17 50.76 11.47
N ASN A 17 16.51 51.60 12.45
CA ASN A 17 16.33 53.05 12.40
C ASN A 17 17.68 53.80 12.58
N ASN A 18 18.80 53.08 12.66
CA ASN A 18 20.12 53.68 12.76
C ASN A 18 20.61 54.16 11.38
N ALA A 19 20.74 55.48 11.23
CA ALA A 19 21.16 56.12 9.98
C ALA A 19 22.52 55.62 9.48
N SER A 20 23.46 55.31 10.39
CA SER A 20 24.80 54.81 10.04
C SER A 20 24.76 53.39 9.47
N HIS A 21 23.91 52.51 10.03
CA HIS A 21 23.70 51.16 9.53
C HIS A 21 23.03 51.14 8.16
N ILE A 22 22.04 52.01 7.96
CA ILE A 22 21.34 52.16 6.69
C ILE A 22 22.31 52.65 5.61
N GLU A 23 23.15 53.64 5.91
CA GLU A 23 24.14 54.15 4.96
C GLU A 23 25.20 53.10 4.61
N ALA A 24 25.65 52.31 5.59
CA ALA A 24 26.55 51.19 5.36
C ALA A 24 25.92 50.12 4.46
N ALA A 25 24.64 49.79 4.65
CA ALA A 25 23.89 48.85 3.81
C ALA A 25 23.73 49.36 2.37
N ILE A 26 23.40 50.64 2.20
CA ILE A 26 23.33 51.30 0.89
C ILE A 26 24.67 51.18 0.16
N LYS A 27 25.79 51.50 0.83
CA LYS A 27 27.13 51.43 0.25
C LYS A 27 27.54 50.01 -0.14
N LYS A 28 27.17 49.02 0.70
CA LYS A 28 27.41 47.60 0.43
C LYS A 28 26.66 47.13 -0.82
N LYS A 29 25.36 47.38 -0.90
CA LYS A 29 24.52 47.01 -2.06
C LYS A 29 24.89 47.78 -3.33
N GLN A 30 25.25 49.06 -3.21
CA GLN A 30 25.77 49.84 -4.34
C GLN A 30 27.04 49.21 -4.93
N THR A 31 27.95 48.73 -4.08
CA THR A 31 29.18 48.05 -4.53
C THR A 31 28.86 46.72 -5.22
N GLU A 32 27.93 45.95 -4.65
CA GLU A 32 27.47 44.68 -5.22
C GLU A 32 26.82 44.86 -6.60
N TRP A 33 25.90 45.82 -6.74
CA TRP A 33 25.25 46.10 -8.02
C TRP A 33 26.22 46.69 -9.05
N SER A 34 27.21 47.48 -8.61
CA SER A 34 28.27 47.99 -9.49
C SER A 34 29.10 46.86 -10.10
N LYS A 35 29.41 45.82 -9.32
CA LYS A 35 30.11 44.62 -9.82
C LYS A 35 29.27 43.82 -10.82
N LEU A 36 27.95 43.75 -10.60
CA LEU A 36 27.02 43.04 -11.47
C LEU A 36 26.55 43.86 -12.69
N ARG A 37 26.97 45.13 -12.81
CA ARG A 37 26.49 46.08 -13.82
C ARG A 37 26.62 45.59 -15.27
N ASN A 38 27.69 44.84 -15.56
CA ASN A 38 27.98 44.31 -16.90
C ASN A 38 27.72 42.78 -16.99
N HIS A 39 27.05 42.20 -15.99
CA HIS A 39 26.77 40.76 -15.98
C HIS A 39 25.76 40.38 -17.09
N PRO A 40 26.00 39.31 -17.89
CA PRO A 40 25.19 38.98 -19.07
C PRO A 40 23.68 38.87 -18.80
N THR A 41 23.29 38.30 -17.66
CA THR A 41 21.88 38.08 -17.29
C THR A 41 21.36 39.02 -16.18
N LYS A 42 22.26 39.68 -15.43
CA LYS A 42 21.90 40.46 -14.22
C LYS A 42 22.20 41.96 -14.37
N GLY A 43 22.90 42.37 -15.43
CA GLY A 43 23.36 43.74 -15.65
C GLY A 43 22.24 44.75 -15.77
N ARG A 44 21.16 44.42 -16.49
CA ARG A 44 20.01 45.32 -16.65
C ARG A 44 19.33 45.65 -15.33
N MET A 45 19.12 44.66 -14.46
CA MET A 45 18.56 44.86 -13.12
C MET A 45 19.52 45.63 -12.20
N ALA A 46 20.82 45.32 -12.27
CA ALA A 46 21.82 46.03 -11.48
C ALA A 46 21.92 47.52 -11.84
N GLN A 47 21.83 47.86 -13.13
CA GLN A 47 21.80 49.24 -13.61
C GLN A 47 20.56 50.00 -13.14
N GLN A 48 19.38 49.37 -13.16
CA GLN A 48 18.15 49.96 -12.63
C GLN A 48 18.27 50.24 -11.12
N ARG A 49 18.78 49.27 -10.34
CA ARG A 49 18.96 49.43 -8.88
C ARG A 49 19.98 50.52 -8.52
N LEU A 50 21.05 50.67 -9.31
CA LEU A 50 22.00 51.77 -9.17
C LEU A 50 21.36 53.14 -9.44
N GLY A 51 20.43 53.22 -10.39
CA GLY A 51 19.66 54.43 -10.67
C GLY A 51 18.74 54.87 -9.53
N LEU A 52 18.31 53.94 -8.66
CA LEU A 52 17.47 54.21 -7.50
C LEU A 52 18.24 54.70 -6.28
N ILE A 53 19.58 54.60 -6.25
CA ILE A 53 20.42 54.99 -5.09
C ILE A 53 20.16 56.44 -4.60
N PRO A 54 20.03 57.46 -5.48
CA PRO A 54 19.73 58.82 -5.03
C PRO A 54 18.37 58.93 -4.32
N GLU A 55 17.35 58.22 -4.83
CA GLU A 55 16.02 58.17 -4.23
C GLU A 55 16.04 57.42 -2.89
N ILE A 56 16.75 56.29 -2.82
CA ILE A 56 16.94 55.50 -1.60
C ILE A 56 17.58 56.36 -0.50
N LYS A 57 18.64 57.12 -0.83
CA LYS A 57 19.29 58.02 0.13
C LYS A 57 18.37 59.15 0.59
N LYS A 58 17.52 59.67 -0.29
CA LYS A 58 16.53 60.70 0.04
C LYS A 58 15.45 60.17 0.99
N VAL A 59 14.86 59.02 0.67
CA VAL A 59 13.74 58.43 1.44
C VAL A 59 14.21 57.86 2.78
N LEU A 60 15.34 57.16 2.82
CA LEU A 60 15.86 56.60 4.06
C LEU A 60 16.70 57.59 4.89
N GLY A 61 17.08 58.73 4.32
CA GLY A 61 17.74 59.82 5.04
C GLY A 61 16.79 60.64 5.93
N ASP A 62 15.52 60.76 5.53
CA ASP A 62 14.47 61.46 6.28
C ASP A 62 13.74 60.49 7.24
N ASN A 63 13.56 60.90 8.50
CA ASN A 63 12.96 60.05 9.53
C ASN A 63 11.48 59.70 9.26
N ALA A 64 10.68 60.65 8.78
CA ALA A 64 9.26 60.43 8.51
C ALA A 64 9.05 59.53 7.29
N LEU A 65 9.82 59.77 6.22
CA LEU A 65 9.77 58.95 5.00
C LEU A 65 10.32 57.53 5.25
N ARG A 66 11.37 57.40 6.05
CA ARG A 66 11.91 56.11 6.49
C ARG A 66 10.87 55.29 7.25
N GLN A 67 10.16 55.89 8.21
CA GLN A 67 9.13 55.19 8.98
C GLN A 67 7.96 54.75 8.09
N ALA A 68 7.55 55.58 7.12
CA ALA A 68 6.51 55.22 6.16
C ALA A 68 6.93 54.03 5.27
N GLU A 69 8.16 54.04 4.76
CA GLU A 69 8.73 52.96 3.95
C GLU A 69 8.87 51.65 4.76
N ALA A 70 9.28 51.74 6.04
CA ALA A 70 9.36 50.59 6.95
C ALA A 70 7.98 49.98 7.26
N ASN A 71 6.96 50.82 7.45
CA ASN A 71 5.58 50.37 7.67
C ASN A 71 4.99 49.70 6.42
N ASP A 72 5.32 50.19 5.24
CA ASP A 72 4.91 49.60 3.97
C ASP A 72 5.59 48.24 3.74
N ALA A 73 6.89 48.15 4.03
CA ALA A 73 7.64 46.90 4.01
C ALA A 73 7.06 45.85 4.98
N LYS A 74 6.62 46.28 6.15
CA LYS A 74 5.92 45.43 7.12
C LYS A 74 4.60 44.89 6.56
N LYS A 75 3.79 45.74 5.92
CA LYS A 75 2.55 45.31 5.26
C LYS A 75 2.81 44.31 4.13
N HIS A 76 3.87 44.51 3.36
CA HIS A 76 4.30 43.57 2.33
C HIS A 76 4.69 42.21 2.92
N GLN A 77 5.48 42.20 4.00
CA GLN A 77 5.87 40.97 4.68
C GLN A 77 4.68 40.25 5.33
N GLU A 78 3.76 40.99 5.97
CA GLU A 78 2.53 40.43 6.55
C GLU A 78 1.62 39.82 5.46
N LYS A 79 1.56 40.46 4.28
CA LYS A 79 0.80 39.95 3.14
C LYS A 79 1.41 38.68 2.56
N GLU A 80 2.72 38.66 2.31
CA GLU A 80 3.43 37.46 1.81
C GLU A 80 3.34 36.30 2.80
N GLN A 81 3.49 36.56 4.10
CA GLN A 81 3.29 35.55 5.14
C GLN A 81 1.85 35.01 5.10
N LYS A 82 0.85 35.89 5.01
CA LYS A 82 -0.56 35.48 4.93
C LYS A 82 -0.84 34.62 3.70
N GLU A 83 -0.31 34.98 2.53
CA GLU A 83 -0.44 34.19 1.29
C GLU A 83 0.24 32.82 1.45
N THR A 84 1.45 32.78 2.01
CA THR A 84 2.16 31.52 2.30
C THR A 84 1.38 30.62 3.26
N PHE A 85 0.74 31.20 4.28
CA PHE A 85 -0.11 30.45 5.20
C PHE A 85 -1.40 29.95 4.55
N GLN A 86 -1.98 30.71 3.60
CA GLN A 86 -3.15 30.28 2.84
C GLN A 86 -2.81 29.08 1.94
N GLU A 87 -1.69 29.13 1.23
CA GLU A 87 -1.20 28.01 0.41
C GLU A 87 -0.93 26.76 1.27
N LEU A 88 -0.32 26.94 2.44
CA LEU A 88 -0.14 25.85 3.41
C LEU A 88 -1.48 25.26 3.86
N ASP A 89 -2.46 26.09 4.20
CA ASP A 89 -3.78 25.63 4.66
C ASP A 89 -4.53 24.86 3.55
N GLU A 90 -4.40 25.29 2.28
CA GLU A 90 -4.95 24.58 1.13
C GLU A 90 -4.28 23.21 0.94
N ALA A 91 -2.95 23.14 1.01
CA ALA A 91 -2.20 21.89 0.93
C ALA A 91 -2.58 20.92 2.07
N ILE A 92 -2.69 21.44 3.31
CA ILE A 92 -3.15 20.66 4.46
C ILE A 92 -4.58 20.16 4.24
N LYS A 93 -5.48 21.00 3.71
CA LYS A 93 -6.87 20.63 3.44
C LYS A 93 -6.96 19.48 2.43
N LEU A 94 -6.22 19.56 1.32
CA LEU A 94 -6.17 18.51 0.30
C LEU A 94 -5.65 17.18 0.88
N LEU A 95 -4.54 17.22 1.62
CA LEU A 95 -3.95 16.04 2.23
C LEU A 95 -4.82 15.45 3.36
N SER A 96 -5.62 16.28 4.02
CA SER A 96 -6.51 15.88 5.12
C SER A 96 -7.81 15.21 4.65
N LEU A 97 -8.14 15.26 3.35
CA LEU A 97 -9.38 14.65 2.82
C LEU A 97 -9.51 13.15 3.10
N LYS A 98 -8.38 12.44 3.23
CA LYS A 98 -8.34 11.01 3.57
C LYS A 98 -8.57 10.70 5.07
N GLY A 99 -8.88 11.71 5.88
CA GLY A 99 -9.25 11.58 7.30
C GLY A 99 -8.09 11.33 8.27
N LYS A 100 -6.85 11.19 7.79
CA LYS A 100 -5.62 11.03 8.57
C LYS A 100 -4.46 11.69 7.84
N MET A 101 -3.41 12.11 8.55
CA MET A 101 -2.18 12.62 7.92
C MET A 101 -0.98 11.76 8.31
N LEU A 102 -0.12 11.44 7.35
CA LEU A 102 1.08 10.61 7.58
C LEU A 102 2.26 11.48 7.99
N GLU A 103 3.16 10.93 8.80
CA GLU A 103 4.34 11.65 9.27
C GLU A 103 5.32 11.99 8.13
N LYS A 104 5.36 11.20 7.06
CA LYS A 104 6.06 11.54 5.82
C LYS A 104 5.51 12.79 5.15
N GLU A 105 4.19 12.97 5.15
CA GLU A 105 3.54 14.11 4.50
C GLU A 105 3.79 15.41 5.27
N VAL A 106 3.81 15.33 6.60
CA VAL A 106 4.22 16.47 7.45
C VAL A 106 5.66 16.90 7.13
N ARG A 107 6.57 15.94 6.92
CA ARG A 107 7.96 16.22 6.53
C ARG A 107 8.07 16.78 5.12
N GLU A 108 7.21 16.37 4.19
CA GLU A 108 7.16 16.92 2.82
C GLU A 108 6.66 18.37 2.84
N LEU A 109 5.57 18.66 3.58
CA LEU A 109 5.09 20.02 3.81
C LEU A 109 6.17 20.91 4.44
N ALA A 110 6.91 20.41 5.44
CA ALA A 110 8.00 21.17 6.05
C ALA A 110 9.17 21.47 5.09
N LYS A 111 9.39 20.61 4.08
CA LYS A 111 10.41 20.83 3.04
C LYS A 111 9.98 21.84 1.99
N GLU A 112 8.70 21.85 1.65
CA GLU A 112 8.11 22.76 0.68
C GLU A 112 7.97 24.17 1.29
N PHE A 113 7.41 24.26 2.50
CA PHE A 113 7.20 25.50 3.24
C PHE A 113 8.34 25.78 4.23
N LYS A 114 9.57 25.93 3.73
CA LYS A 114 10.79 26.15 4.56
C LYS A 114 10.71 27.35 5.50
N MET A 115 9.90 28.35 5.14
CA MET A 115 9.70 29.57 5.93
C MET A 115 8.80 29.37 7.15
N ILE A 116 8.12 28.21 7.26
CA ILE A 116 7.19 27.90 8.34
C ILE A 116 7.78 26.78 9.22
N PRO A 117 7.93 26.97 10.53
CA PRO A 117 8.40 25.91 11.42
C PRO A 117 7.48 24.70 11.41
N GLU A 118 8.05 23.48 11.43
CA GLU A 118 7.28 22.23 11.43
C GLU A 118 6.27 22.16 12.59
N ALA A 119 6.59 22.76 13.74
CA ALA A 119 5.68 22.83 14.89
C ALA A 119 4.38 23.59 14.56
N GLU A 120 4.44 24.62 13.72
CA GLU A 120 3.28 25.41 13.31
C GLU A 120 2.44 24.66 12.28
N ILE A 121 3.09 23.96 11.35
CA ILE A 121 2.42 23.04 10.41
C ILE A 121 1.64 21.98 11.20
N ARG A 122 2.27 21.36 12.21
CA ARG A 122 1.63 20.37 13.10
C ARG A 122 0.42 20.92 13.86
N ARG A 123 0.45 22.19 14.30
CA ARG A 123 -0.69 22.84 14.98
C ARG A 123 -1.87 23.08 14.06
N ARG A 124 -1.62 23.35 12.78
CA ARG A 124 -2.66 23.62 11.76
C ARG A 124 -3.35 22.34 11.27
N ILE A 125 -2.71 21.18 11.43
CA ILE A 125 -3.29 19.89 11.08
C ILE A 125 -4.35 19.49 12.11
N LYS A 126 -5.63 19.50 11.69
CA LYS A 126 -6.77 19.13 12.55
C LYS A 126 -7.06 17.63 12.60
N VAL A 127 -6.51 16.86 11.66
CA VAL A 127 -6.72 15.41 11.55
C VAL A 127 -5.66 14.65 12.34
N LYS A 128 -5.98 13.41 12.72
CA LYS A 128 -5.04 12.55 13.45
C LYS A 128 -3.78 12.31 12.62
N ILE A 129 -2.62 12.68 13.16
CA ILE A 129 -1.32 12.34 12.58
C ILE A 129 -1.01 10.90 12.97
N VAL A 130 -0.82 10.06 11.97
CA VAL A 130 -0.47 8.65 12.12
C VAL A 130 0.98 8.50 11.71
N LYS A 131 1.75 7.71 12.47
CA LYS A 131 3.08 7.27 12.03
C LYS A 131 2.94 6.61 10.67
N ASP A 132 4.01 6.62 9.89
CA ASP A 132 4.03 5.94 8.59
C ASP A 132 3.87 4.42 8.79
N ASP A 133 2.64 3.96 9.02
CA ASP A 133 2.25 2.58 8.79
C ASP A 133 2.20 2.43 7.28
N LYS A 134 3.38 2.19 6.70
CA LYS A 134 3.41 1.19 5.64
C LYS A 134 2.68 -0.01 6.26
N PRO A 135 1.66 -0.59 5.61
CA PRO A 135 1.34 -1.98 5.91
C PRO A 135 2.67 -2.70 5.73
N LYS A 136 3.36 -3.01 6.83
CA LYS A 136 4.55 -3.82 6.76
C LYS A 136 4.01 -5.13 6.23
N PRO A 137 4.38 -5.58 5.01
CA PRO A 137 4.25 -6.99 4.75
C PRO A 137 4.97 -7.63 5.94
N GLN A 138 4.28 -8.45 6.71
CA GLN A 138 4.94 -9.28 7.70
C GLN A 138 6.02 -10.01 6.92
N LYS A 139 7.28 -9.57 7.05
CA LYS A 139 8.43 -10.31 6.56
C LYS A 139 8.66 -11.42 7.58
N THR A 140 7.67 -12.29 7.76
CA THR A 140 7.94 -13.63 8.24
C THR A 140 8.89 -14.23 7.23
N LYS A 141 10.06 -14.64 7.71
CA LYS A 141 11.02 -15.33 6.85
C LYS A 141 10.34 -16.59 6.33
N PRO A 142 10.49 -16.92 5.04
CA PRO A 142 10.01 -18.18 4.51
C PRO A 142 10.65 -19.35 5.27
N LEU A 143 10.04 -20.53 5.20
CA LEU A 143 10.66 -21.78 5.63
C LEU A 143 12.05 -21.94 4.99
N ASP A 144 12.93 -22.67 5.68
CA ASP A 144 14.21 -23.04 5.10
C ASP A 144 14.01 -23.85 3.81
N SER A 145 14.97 -23.72 2.89
CA SER A 145 14.88 -24.33 1.56
C SER A 145 14.76 -25.86 1.60
N THR A 146 15.30 -26.51 2.62
CA THR A 146 15.25 -27.97 2.76
C THR A 146 13.83 -28.40 3.12
N THR A 147 13.23 -27.79 4.14
CA THR A 147 11.85 -28.06 4.54
C THR A 147 10.86 -27.73 3.43
N ALA A 148 11.02 -26.59 2.75
CA ALA A 148 10.19 -26.21 1.61
C ALA A 148 10.26 -27.25 0.47
N LYS A 149 11.47 -27.72 0.14
CA LYS A 149 11.67 -28.74 -0.90
C LYS A 149 11.03 -30.08 -0.52
N VAL A 150 11.19 -30.53 0.73
CA VAL A 150 10.55 -31.76 1.24
C VAL A 150 9.04 -31.69 1.10
N ILE A 151 8.43 -30.55 1.48
CA ILE A 151 6.98 -30.34 1.33
C ILE A 151 6.58 -30.38 -0.15
N SER A 152 7.26 -29.64 -1.01
CA SER A 152 6.98 -29.61 -2.45
C SER A 152 7.08 -31.00 -3.10
N ASP A 153 8.12 -31.76 -2.82
CA ASP A 153 8.34 -33.06 -3.46
C ASP A 153 7.32 -34.10 -2.98
N ALA A 154 6.93 -34.06 -1.70
CA ALA A 154 5.85 -34.91 -1.19
C ALA A 154 4.48 -34.52 -1.77
N LEU A 155 4.20 -33.21 -1.92
CA LEU A 155 2.96 -32.71 -2.54
C LEU A 155 2.79 -33.15 -4.00
N LYS A 156 3.89 -33.24 -4.77
CA LYS A 156 3.85 -33.75 -6.15
C LYS A 156 3.42 -35.22 -6.22
N ILE A 157 3.85 -36.05 -5.27
CA ILE A 157 3.50 -37.48 -5.23
C ILE A 157 1.99 -37.65 -4.96
N VAL A 158 1.43 -36.86 -4.04
CA VAL A 158 -0.01 -36.93 -3.71
C VAL A 158 -0.89 -36.07 -4.63
N ILE A 159 -0.30 -35.40 -5.62
CA ILE A 159 -0.98 -34.53 -6.59
C ILE A 159 -1.79 -33.43 -5.87
N LYS A 160 -1.11 -32.69 -4.99
CA LYS A 160 -1.69 -31.56 -4.24
C LYS A 160 -0.89 -30.28 -4.45
N SER A 161 -1.56 -29.15 -4.35
CA SER A 161 -0.97 -27.84 -4.60
C SER A 161 -0.39 -27.17 -3.35
N SER A 162 -0.82 -27.56 -2.16
CA SER A 162 -0.32 -27.03 -0.88
C SER A 162 -0.71 -27.94 0.29
N LEU A 163 -0.17 -27.68 1.48
CA LEU A 163 -0.62 -28.35 2.72
C LEU A 163 -2.10 -28.08 3.01
N TYR A 164 -2.62 -26.91 2.62
CA TYR A 164 -4.03 -26.58 2.73
C TYR A 164 -4.89 -27.50 1.84
N ASP A 165 -4.49 -27.65 0.58
CA ASP A 165 -5.17 -28.53 -0.39
C ASP A 165 -5.07 -30.02 0.02
N PHE A 166 -3.93 -30.43 0.57
CA PHE A 166 -3.75 -31.76 1.14
C PHE A 166 -4.75 -32.05 2.28
N LEU A 167 -4.98 -31.08 3.17
CA LEU A 167 -5.98 -31.19 4.25
C LEU A 167 -7.43 -30.94 3.76
N GLY A 168 -7.60 -30.48 2.52
CA GLY A 168 -8.88 -30.08 1.95
C GLY A 168 -9.46 -28.80 2.60
N LEU A 169 -8.59 -27.93 3.10
CA LEU A 169 -8.90 -26.69 3.82
C LEU A 169 -8.53 -25.45 3.00
N SER A 170 -9.21 -24.34 3.28
CA SER A 170 -8.82 -23.03 2.74
C SER A 170 -7.65 -22.43 3.55
N PRO A 171 -6.76 -21.63 2.93
CA PRO A 171 -5.80 -20.79 3.64
C PRO A 171 -6.45 -19.79 4.61
N THR A 172 -7.75 -19.50 4.48
CA THR A 172 -8.49 -18.65 5.42
C THR A 172 -8.84 -19.34 6.73
N SER A 173 -8.67 -20.66 6.82
CA SER A 173 -9.15 -21.44 7.96
C SER A 173 -8.44 -21.09 9.26
N SER A 174 -9.10 -21.28 10.39
CA SER A 174 -8.46 -21.06 11.70
C SER A 174 -7.31 -22.05 11.96
N LEU A 175 -6.33 -21.64 12.78
CA LEU A 175 -5.21 -22.52 13.17
C LEU A 175 -5.70 -23.79 13.88
N LYS A 176 -6.72 -23.64 14.73
CA LYS A 176 -7.33 -24.76 15.46
C LYS A 176 -7.92 -25.79 14.49
N THR A 177 -8.63 -25.32 13.46
CA THR A 177 -9.22 -26.17 12.41
C THR A 177 -8.13 -26.93 11.63
N LEU A 178 -7.03 -26.25 11.28
CA LEU A 178 -5.89 -26.87 10.60
C LEU A 178 -5.25 -27.98 11.45
N GLN A 179 -5.05 -27.73 12.75
CA GLN A 179 -4.50 -28.70 13.69
C GLN A 179 -5.41 -29.92 13.85
N GLN A 180 -6.72 -29.71 14.04
CA GLN A 180 -7.68 -30.79 14.19
C GLN A 180 -7.73 -31.67 12.93
N ARG A 181 -7.85 -31.05 11.75
CA ARG A 181 -7.89 -31.79 10.48
C ARG A 181 -6.59 -32.57 10.23
N THR A 182 -5.46 -32.04 10.67
CA THR A 182 -4.18 -32.75 10.61
C THR A 182 -4.22 -34.04 11.43
N SER A 183 -4.70 -33.99 12.68
CA SER A 183 -4.83 -35.15 13.56
C SER A 183 -5.81 -36.21 13.04
N GLU A 184 -6.95 -35.77 12.48
CA GLU A 184 -7.93 -36.66 11.84
C GLU A 184 -7.33 -37.38 10.62
N THR A 185 -6.59 -36.64 9.80
CA THR A 185 -5.96 -37.19 8.59
C THR A 185 -4.81 -38.14 8.94
N ASP A 186 -4.02 -37.83 9.96
CA ASP A 186 -2.98 -38.71 10.52
C ASP A 186 -3.58 -40.05 10.97
N SER A 187 -4.68 -40.00 11.72
CA SER A 187 -5.39 -41.19 12.21
C SER A 187 -5.91 -42.06 11.06
N LYS A 188 -6.32 -41.47 9.94
CA LYS A 188 -6.74 -42.21 8.74
C LYS A 188 -5.56 -42.87 8.05
N ILE A 189 -4.47 -42.14 7.85
CA ILE A 189 -3.25 -42.65 7.19
C ILE A 189 -2.63 -43.80 7.99
N LYS A 190 -2.61 -43.70 9.33
CA LYS A 190 -2.09 -44.75 10.21
C LYS A 190 -2.87 -46.07 10.11
N LYS A 191 -4.17 -46.02 9.81
CA LYS A 191 -5.02 -47.22 9.64
C LYS A 191 -4.79 -47.95 8.31
N VAL A 192 -4.10 -47.34 7.35
CA VAL A 192 -3.80 -47.98 6.07
C VAL A 192 -2.62 -48.94 6.23
N ALA A 193 -2.88 -50.23 6.04
CA ALA A 193 -1.90 -51.31 6.20
C ALA A 193 -0.82 -51.30 5.11
N GLN A 194 -1.18 -51.01 3.86
CA GLN A 194 -0.24 -50.98 2.74
C GLN A 194 0.51 -49.63 2.68
N LYS A 195 1.84 -49.69 2.67
CA LYS A 195 2.72 -48.53 2.56
C LYS A 195 3.06 -48.27 1.10
N THR A 196 2.12 -47.68 0.37
CA THR A 196 2.38 -47.16 -0.98
C THR A 196 3.26 -45.90 -0.93
N ALA A 197 3.82 -45.50 -2.06
CA ALA A 197 4.55 -44.23 -2.18
C ALA A 197 3.67 -43.03 -1.75
N GLU A 198 2.38 -43.05 -2.09
CA GLU A 198 1.40 -42.04 -1.69
C GLU A 198 1.17 -42.00 -0.18
N ILE A 199 1.05 -43.17 0.49
CA ILE A 199 0.86 -43.24 1.94
C ILE A 199 2.10 -42.77 2.69
N THR A 200 3.30 -43.11 2.20
CA THR A 200 4.56 -42.62 2.76
C THR A 200 4.71 -41.11 2.59
N ALA A 201 4.43 -40.58 1.39
CA ALA A 201 4.43 -39.14 1.14
C ALA A 201 3.40 -38.41 2.00
N SER A 202 2.20 -38.99 2.16
CA SER A 202 1.16 -38.45 3.04
C SER A 202 1.60 -38.42 4.50
N GLY A 203 2.31 -39.45 4.98
CA GLY A 203 2.90 -39.47 6.32
C GLY A 203 3.93 -38.35 6.53
N THR A 204 4.79 -38.11 5.54
CA THR A 204 5.71 -36.96 5.54
C THR A 204 4.96 -35.64 5.60
N LEU A 205 3.92 -35.46 4.78
CA LEU A 205 3.08 -34.25 4.77
C LEU A 205 2.38 -34.02 6.09
N ILE A 206 1.90 -35.07 6.77
CA ILE A 206 1.31 -34.95 8.11
C ILE A 206 2.33 -34.45 9.12
N GLY A 207 3.55 -34.98 9.13
CA GLY A 207 4.62 -34.48 10.01
C GLY A 207 4.92 -33.00 9.75
N GLN A 208 4.91 -32.58 8.48
CA GLN A 208 5.09 -31.18 8.10
C GLN A 208 3.88 -30.32 8.51
N CYS A 209 2.64 -30.78 8.33
CA CYS A 209 1.43 -30.10 8.81
C CYS A 209 1.48 -29.90 10.34
N GLN A 210 1.89 -30.91 11.09
CA GLN A 210 2.03 -30.83 12.55
C GLN A 210 3.04 -29.78 12.98
N ASN A 211 4.13 -29.60 12.22
CA ASN A 211 5.14 -28.58 12.49
C ASN A 211 4.72 -27.19 12.03
N VAL A 212 4.22 -27.06 10.79
CA VAL A 212 3.82 -25.79 10.17
C VAL A 212 2.60 -25.20 10.88
N PHE A 213 1.60 -26.00 11.21
CA PHE A 213 0.38 -25.54 11.87
C PHE A 213 0.46 -25.61 13.40
N LYS A 214 1.64 -25.83 14.00
CA LYS A 214 1.81 -25.81 15.45
C LYS A 214 1.59 -24.42 16.03
N THR A 215 2.11 -23.39 15.38
CA THR A 215 2.00 -21.99 15.82
C THR A 215 1.65 -21.07 14.67
N GLN A 216 1.07 -19.91 15.00
CA GLN A 216 0.72 -18.90 14.00
C GLN A 216 1.96 -18.40 13.24
N ASN A 217 3.10 -18.24 13.91
CA ASN A 217 4.35 -17.80 13.28
C ASN A 217 4.88 -18.81 12.23
N GLN A 218 4.75 -20.12 12.50
CA GLN A 218 5.19 -21.17 11.56
C GLN A 218 4.26 -21.27 10.35
N ARG A 219 2.95 -21.10 10.57
CA ARG A 219 1.97 -20.97 9.48
C ARG A 219 2.32 -19.78 8.59
N GLU A 220 2.57 -18.61 9.19
CA GLU A 220 2.93 -17.40 8.44
C GLU A 220 4.25 -17.56 7.67
N ALA A 221 5.20 -18.34 8.19
CA ALA A 221 6.43 -18.67 7.47
C ALA A 221 6.16 -19.57 6.24
N TYR A 222 5.25 -20.54 6.35
CA TYR A 222 4.82 -21.36 5.22
C TYR A 222 4.03 -20.55 4.19
N ASP A 223 3.13 -19.68 4.63
CA ASP A 223 2.37 -18.78 3.76
C ASP A 223 3.32 -17.83 3.01
N ALA A 224 4.37 -17.35 3.67
CA ALA A 224 5.43 -16.57 3.05
C ALA A 224 6.22 -17.38 2.00
N THR A 225 6.53 -18.67 2.26
CA THR A 225 7.15 -19.56 1.25
C THR A 225 6.25 -19.73 0.02
N LEU A 226 4.96 -20.03 0.21
CA LEU A 226 4.01 -20.17 -0.89
C LEU A 226 3.88 -18.86 -1.68
N ALA A 227 3.82 -17.72 -0.99
CA ALA A 227 3.79 -16.41 -1.64
C ALA A 227 5.06 -16.19 -2.48
N GLN A 228 6.25 -16.50 -1.95
CA GLN A 228 7.51 -16.36 -2.68
C GLN A 228 7.57 -17.23 -3.94
N GLU A 229 7.14 -18.49 -3.86
CA GLU A 229 7.09 -19.39 -5.03
C GLU A 229 6.15 -18.87 -6.12
N ARG A 230 4.96 -18.41 -5.72
CA ARG A 230 3.97 -17.81 -6.65
C ARG A 230 4.48 -16.52 -7.27
N LEU A 231 5.15 -15.67 -6.48
CA LEU A 231 5.80 -14.45 -6.98
C LEU A 231 6.93 -14.77 -7.96
N ALA A 232 7.75 -15.79 -7.68
CA ALA A 232 8.79 -16.22 -8.63
C ALA A 232 8.19 -16.76 -9.95
N GLU A 233 7.04 -17.44 -9.89
CA GLU A 233 6.31 -17.85 -11.10
C GLU A 233 5.71 -16.65 -11.84
N LEU A 234 5.25 -15.62 -11.11
CA LEU A 234 4.79 -14.37 -11.68
C LEU A 234 5.94 -13.61 -12.36
N ASP A 235 7.10 -13.50 -11.71
CA ASP A 235 8.31 -12.85 -12.22
C ASP A 235 8.73 -13.43 -13.57
N LYS A 236 8.73 -14.76 -13.70
CA LYS A 236 9.02 -15.44 -14.98
C LYS A 236 8.07 -14.99 -16.09
N LYS A 237 6.79 -14.78 -15.77
CA LYS A 237 5.77 -14.35 -16.74
C LYS A 237 5.87 -12.87 -17.06
N ILE A 238 6.06 -12.02 -16.06
CA ILE A 238 6.31 -10.60 -16.28
C ILE A 238 7.55 -10.44 -17.15
N SER A 239 8.62 -11.17 -16.85
CA SER A 239 9.86 -11.18 -17.65
C SER A 239 9.62 -11.63 -19.08
N LEU A 240 8.89 -12.72 -19.30
CA LEU A 240 8.57 -13.21 -20.65
C LEU A 240 7.85 -12.15 -21.49
N VAL A 241 6.88 -11.46 -20.90
CA VAL A 241 6.06 -10.44 -21.59
C VAL A 241 6.83 -9.12 -21.76
N GLY A 242 7.61 -8.73 -20.76
CA GLY A 242 8.35 -7.47 -20.72
C GLY A 242 9.63 -7.43 -21.55
N LYS A 243 10.09 -8.56 -22.13
CA LYS A 243 11.28 -8.62 -22.99
C LYS A 243 11.29 -7.62 -24.15
N SER A 244 10.12 -7.21 -24.63
CA SER A 244 9.94 -6.18 -25.67
C SER A 244 10.20 -4.75 -25.17
N GLY A 245 10.43 -4.55 -23.86
CA GLY A 245 10.58 -3.22 -23.25
C GLY A 245 9.26 -2.50 -22.96
N LYS A 246 8.12 -3.05 -23.41
CA LYS A 246 6.78 -2.50 -23.18
C LYS A 246 5.76 -3.61 -22.92
N ILE A 247 4.97 -3.45 -21.86
CA ILE A 247 3.81 -4.28 -21.55
C ILE A 247 2.54 -3.53 -21.96
N HIS A 248 1.77 -4.12 -22.87
CA HIS A 248 0.50 -3.56 -23.33
C HIS A 248 -0.63 -3.79 -22.32
N SER A 249 -1.72 -3.02 -22.43
CA SER A 249 -2.87 -3.08 -21.54
C SER A 249 -3.44 -4.49 -21.36
N GLN A 250 -3.69 -5.22 -22.45
CA GLN A 250 -4.20 -6.61 -22.40
C GLN A 250 -3.25 -7.57 -21.66
N GLN A 251 -1.94 -7.39 -21.84
CA GLN A 251 -0.92 -8.20 -21.18
C GLN A 251 -0.85 -7.86 -19.69
N TYR A 252 -0.93 -6.58 -19.34
CA TYR A 252 -0.99 -6.12 -17.97
C TYR A 252 -2.21 -6.68 -17.24
N GLU A 253 -3.40 -6.65 -17.87
CA GLU A 253 -4.61 -7.25 -17.31
C GLU A 253 -4.47 -8.77 -17.10
N ALA A 254 -3.85 -9.49 -18.04
CA ALA A 254 -3.60 -10.91 -17.90
C ALA A 254 -2.63 -11.22 -16.74
N LEU A 255 -1.60 -10.39 -16.55
CA LEU A 255 -0.69 -10.49 -15.41
C LEU A 255 -1.39 -10.20 -14.09
N LEU A 256 -2.27 -9.19 -14.04
CA LEU A 256 -3.09 -8.88 -12.87
C LEU A 256 -4.00 -10.04 -12.49
N LYS A 257 -4.75 -10.59 -13.45
CA LYS A 257 -5.62 -11.76 -13.21
C LYS A 257 -4.84 -12.93 -12.62
N LYS A 258 -3.62 -13.15 -13.10
CA LYS A 258 -2.76 -14.23 -12.62
C LYS A 258 -2.20 -13.97 -11.23
N ALA A 259 -1.76 -12.74 -10.96
CA ALA A 259 -1.27 -12.33 -9.65
C ALA A 259 -2.35 -12.45 -8.57
N VAL A 260 -3.59 -12.04 -8.86
CA VAL A 260 -4.69 -12.21 -7.91
C VAL A 260 -5.10 -13.68 -7.79
N GLY A 261 -5.03 -14.46 -8.88
CA GLY A 261 -5.20 -15.92 -8.83
C GLY A 261 -4.16 -16.61 -7.93
N PHE A 262 -3.00 -15.98 -7.70
CA PHE A 262 -2.01 -16.41 -6.72
C PHE A 262 -2.31 -15.99 -5.27
N GLY A 263 -3.43 -15.31 -5.02
CA GLY A 263 -3.85 -14.88 -3.69
C GLY A 263 -3.41 -13.49 -3.29
N LEU A 264 -2.81 -12.70 -4.20
CA LEU A 264 -2.53 -11.29 -3.93
C LEU A 264 -3.83 -10.48 -3.99
N SER A 265 -3.94 -9.42 -3.17
CA SER A 265 -4.98 -8.41 -3.39
C SER A 265 -4.74 -7.69 -4.73
N LEU A 266 -5.78 -7.09 -5.28
CA LEU A 266 -5.68 -6.36 -6.54
C LEU A 266 -4.65 -5.22 -6.46
N GLU A 267 -4.65 -4.46 -5.36
CA GLU A 267 -3.69 -3.37 -5.14
C GLU A 267 -2.25 -3.90 -5.00
N ALA A 268 -2.06 -4.97 -4.24
CA ALA A 268 -0.75 -5.59 -4.07
C ALA A 268 -0.21 -6.14 -5.40
N ALA A 269 -1.08 -6.75 -6.22
CA ALA A 269 -0.75 -7.24 -7.54
C ALA A 269 -0.34 -6.11 -8.49
N ARG A 270 -1.11 -5.00 -8.53
CA ARG A 270 -0.77 -3.81 -9.33
C ARG A 270 0.59 -3.26 -8.94
N GLN A 271 0.81 -3.03 -7.64
CA GLN A 271 2.07 -2.48 -7.14
C GLN A 271 3.25 -3.40 -7.48
N TYR A 272 3.09 -4.71 -7.26
CA TYR A 272 4.15 -5.66 -7.53
C TYR A 272 4.59 -5.67 -9.00
N ILE A 273 3.62 -5.69 -9.93
CA ILE A 273 3.92 -5.71 -11.37
C ILE A 273 4.58 -4.39 -11.79
N LEU A 274 4.07 -3.25 -11.31
CA LEU A 274 4.65 -1.94 -11.61
C LEU A 274 6.08 -1.81 -11.08
N ASP A 275 6.32 -2.21 -9.83
CA ASP A 275 7.66 -2.22 -9.22
C ASP A 275 8.62 -3.12 -10.00
N TYR A 276 8.16 -4.29 -10.46
CA TYR A 276 8.96 -5.19 -11.28
C TYR A 276 9.33 -4.57 -12.63
N CYS A 277 8.36 -3.95 -13.31
CA CYS A 277 8.59 -3.31 -14.60
C CYS A 277 9.50 -2.09 -14.47
N GLN A 278 9.32 -1.27 -13.43
CA GLN A 278 10.17 -0.11 -13.16
C GLN A 278 11.63 -0.53 -12.92
N LYS A 279 11.87 -1.61 -12.15
CA LYS A 279 13.22 -2.15 -11.93
C LYS A 279 13.91 -2.61 -13.20
N ASN A 280 13.14 -3.05 -14.20
CA ASN A 280 13.64 -3.50 -15.50
C ASN A 280 13.51 -2.42 -16.59
N SER A 281 13.15 -1.18 -16.24
CA SER A 281 12.94 -0.07 -17.16
C SER A 281 11.93 -0.35 -18.29
N TRP A 282 10.86 -1.10 -17.98
CA TRP A 282 9.80 -1.41 -18.93
C TRP A 282 8.62 -0.44 -18.80
N ALA A 283 8.12 0.03 -19.94
CA ALA A 283 6.91 0.84 -19.99
C ALA A 283 5.68 -0.06 -19.80
N VAL A 284 4.73 0.38 -18.96
CA VAL A 284 3.46 -0.34 -18.74
C VAL A 284 2.33 0.55 -19.21
N GLU A 285 1.56 0.05 -20.18
CA GLU A 285 0.35 0.70 -20.64
C GLU A 285 -0.81 0.24 -19.74
N THR A 286 -1.39 1.17 -18.99
CA THR A 286 -2.56 0.90 -18.14
C THR A 286 -3.79 1.52 -18.79
N ALA A 287 -4.92 0.80 -18.79
CA ALA A 287 -6.20 1.37 -19.16
C ALA A 287 -6.76 2.17 -17.98
N GLU A 288 -7.42 3.30 -18.24
CA GLU A 288 -8.05 4.14 -17.18
C GLU A 288 -9.10 3.39 -16.35
N LYS A 289 -9.68 2.33 -16.93
CA LYS A 289 -10.56 1.37 -16.25
C LYS A 289 -10.22 -0.03 -16.74
N SER A 290 -9.74 -0.89 -15.85
CA SER A 290 -9.50 -2.28 -16.20
C SER A 290 -10.72 -3.13 -15.88
N ALA A 291 -11.02 -4.11 -16.72
CA ALA A 291 -12.07 -5.09 -16.43
C ALA A 291 -11.82 -5.85 -15.12
N VAL A 292 -10.58 -5.85 -14.62
CA VAL A 292 -10.17 -6.50 -13.37
C VAL A 292 -10.65 -5.72 -12.14
N ASP A 293 -10.93 -4.42 -12.26
CA ASP A 293 -11.27 -3.53 -11.15
C ASP A 293 -12.62 -3.86 -10.53
N ASP A 294 -13.53 -4.38 -11.36
CA ASP A 294 -14.85 -4.80 -10.93
C ASP A 294 -14.85 -6.30 -10.54
N MET A 295 -13.78 -7.06 -10.75
CA MET A 295 -13.77 -8.50 -10.47
C MET A 295 -13.65 -8.79 -8.96
N GLN A 296 -14.23 -9.90 -8.53
CA GLN A 296 -14.20 -10.35 -7.14
C GLN A 296 -13.53 -11.71 -7.00
N GLN A 297 -12.76 -11.88 -5.94
CA GLN A 297 -12.03 -13.11 -5.68
C GLN A 297 -12.87 -14.11 -4.88
N CYS A 298 -12.84 -15.38 -5.26
CA CYS A 298 -13.44 -16.46 -4.48
C CYS A 298 -12.61 -16.77 -3.23
N GLY A 299 -13.21 -16.70 -2.04
CA GLY A 299 -12.56 -17.04 -0.77
C GLY A 299 -12.23 -18.53 -0.57
N VAL A 300 -12.73 -19.42 -1.43
CA VAL A 300 -12.42 -20.87 -1.37
C VAL A 300 -11.24 -21.22 -2.25
N CYS A 301 -11.31 -20.89 -3.54
CA CYS A 301 -10.33 -21.35 -4.53
C CYS A 301 -9.43 -20.24 -5.09
N GLY A 302 -9.64 -18.99 -4.66
CA GLY A 302 -8.85 -17.83 -5.09
C GLY A 302 -9.10 -17.34 -6.52
N LEU A 303 -10.06 -17.94 -7.26
CA LEU A 303 -10.34 -17.54 -8.63
C LEU A 303 -10.97 -16.14 -8.67
N LEU A 304 -10.51 -15.30 -9.59
CA LEU A 304 -11.16 -14.04 -9.94
C LEU A 304 -12.39 -14.29 -10.80
N ASN A 305 -13.52 -13.77 -10.36
CA ASN A 305 -14.81 -13.88 -11.02
C ASN A 305 -15.32 -12.49 -11.41
N LEU A 306 -16.25 -12.44 -12.36
CA LEU A 306 -16.89 -11.19 -12.75
C LEU A 306 -17.61 -10.52 -11.56
N ALA A 307 -17.67 -9.19 -11.58
CA ALA A 307 -18.29 -8.36 -10.55
C ALA A 307 -19.70 -8.79 -10.14
N LYS A 308 -20.49 -9.21 -11.13
CA LYS A 308 -21.90 -9.58 -10.95
C LYS A 308 -22.10 -11.09 -10.79
N ALA A 309 -21.02 -11.88 -10.81
CA ALA A 309 -21.11 -13.30 -10.56
C ALA A 309 -21.58 -13.52 -9.12
N ARG A 310 -22.57 -14.41 -8.93
CA ARG A 310 -23.02 -14.82 -7.59
C ARG A 310 -22.25 -16.03 -7.08
N HIS A 311 -21.72 -16.83 -8.00
CA HIS A 311 -21.01 -18.07 -7.72
C HIS A 311 -19.68 -18.08 -8.48
N CYS A 312 -18.69 -18.74 -7.90
CA CYS A 312 -17.41 -18.97 -8.53
C CYS A 312 -17.57 -19.94 -9.71
N GLU A 313 -17.10 -19.57 -10.90
CA GLU A 313 -17.21 -20.41 -12.10
C GLU A 313 -16.39 -21.71 -12.00
N LYS A 314 -15.31 -21.73 -11.21
CA LYS A 314 -14.46 -22.92 -11.05
C LYS A 314 -14.95 -23.89 -9.98
N CYS A 315 -15.45 -23.39 -8.86
CA CYS A 315 -15.80 -24.25 -7.71
C CYS A 315 -17.27 -24.18 -7.30
N GLY A 316 -18.08 -23.35 -7.94
CA GLY A 316 -19.50 -23.17 -7.64
C GLY A 316 -19.80 -22.47 -6.31
N TYR A 317 -18.79 -22.01 -5.57
CA TYR A 317 -18.98 -21.41 -4.24
C TYR A 317 -19.54 -19.98 -4.33
N PRO A 318 -20.50 -19.58 -3.47
CA PRO A 318 -21.04 -18.22 -3.45
C PRO A 318 -19.95 -17.19 -3.18
N LEU A 319 -19.91 -16.12 -3.97
CA LEU A 319 -18.87 -15.10 -3.80
C LEU A 319 -19.16 -14.14 -2.64
N GLU A 320 -20.41 -14.14 -2.16
CA GLU A 320 -20.90 -13.42 -0.99
C GLU A 320 -21.57 -14.39 -0.01
N ILE A 321 -21.36 -14.19 1.29
CA ILE A 321 -21.89 -14.99 2.39
C ILE A 321 -22.62 -14.09 3.41
N ALA A 322 -23.72 -14.57 3.98
CA ALA A 322 -24.43 -13.86 5.04
C ALA A 322 -23.82 -14.21 6.40
N CYS A 323 -23.53 -13.21 7.24
CA CYS A 323 -23.07 -13.43 8.61
C CYS A 323 -24.13 -14.22 9.40
N PRO A 324 -23.77 -15.29 10.14
CA PRO A 324 -24.76 -16.08 10.86
C PRO A 324 -25.30 -15.35 12.10
N GLN A 325 -24.55 -14.37 12.62
CA GLN A 325 -24.95 -13.59 13.80
C GLN A 325 -25.87 -12.41 13.45
N CYS A 326 -25.59 -11.68 12.35
CA CYS A 326 -26.31 -10.44 12.03
C CYS A 326 -26.83 -10.36 10.59
N GLN A 327 -26.68 -11.43 9.80
CA GLN A 327 -27.11 -11.56 8.40
C GLN A 327 -26.48 -10.56 7.41
N THR A 328 -25.61 -9.67 7.86
CA THR A 328 -24.90 -8.74 6.98
C THR A 328 -24.15 -9.52 5.91
N PRO A 329 -24.30 -9.18 4.61
CA PRO A 329 -23.53 -9.79 3.54
C PRO A 329 -22.06 -9.40 3.64
N ASN A 330 -21.17 -10.38 3.46
CA ASN A 330 -19.72 -10.22 3.45
C ASN A 330 -19.15 -10.94 2.22
N PRO A 331 -18.06 -10.44 1.63
CA PRO A 331 -17.37 -11.19 0.59
C PRO A 331 -16.86 -12.52 1.17
N SER A 332 -16.84 -13.56 0.34
CA SER A 332 -16.37 -14.90 0.74
C SER A 332 -14.91 -14.93 1.20
N THR A 333 -14.12 -13.89 0.92
CA THR A 333 -12.75 -13.69 1.39
C THR A 333 -12.65 -13.07 2.78
N ALA A 334 -13.76 -12.63 3.38
CA ALA A 334 -13.76 -11.96 4.68
C ALA A 334 -13.35 -12.92 5.81
N GLN A 335 -12.50 -12.43 6.71
CA GLN A 335 -12.15 -13.13 7.96
C GLN A 335 -13.18 -12.83 9.07
N PHE A 336 -13.65 -11.58 9.13
CA PHE A 336 -14.62 -11.11 10.10
C PHE A 336 -15.77 -10.38 9.40
N CYS A 337 -16.95 -10.42 10.00
CA CYS A 337 -18.09 -9.67 9.54
C CYS A 337 -17.81 -8.18 9.64
N ARG A 338 -18.01 -7.45 8.54
CA ARG A 338 -17.79 -6.00 8.45
C ARG A 338 -18.72 -5.16 9.34
N HIS A 339 -19.79 -5.76 9.85
CA HIS A 339 -20.78 -5.09 10.69
C HIS A 339 -20.61 -5.44 12.18
N CYS A 340 -20.66 -6.73 12.54
CA CYS A 340 -20.66 -7.15 13.94
C CYS A 340 -19.34 -7.78 14.44
N GLY A 341 -18.35 -7.96 13.58
CA GLY A 341 -17.05 -8.55 13.96
C GLY A 341 -17.04 -10.08 14.15
N PHE A 342 -18.16 -10.78 13.91
CA PHE A 342 -18.21 -12.25 13.97
C PHE A 342 -17.20 -12.90 13.02
N ALA A 343 -16.50 -13.95 13.44
CA ALA A 343 -15.56 -14.67 12.59
C ALA A 343 -16.30 -15.44 11.49
N VAL A 344 -16.08 -15.09 10.22
CA VAL A 344 -16.74 -15.71 9.04
C VAL A 344 -15.74 -16.43 8.12
N GLY A 345 -14.44 -16.41 8.45
CA GLY A 345 -13.38 -16.95 7.59
C GLY A 345 -13.43 -18.47 7.34
N ASP A 346 -14.08 -19.24 8.23
CA ASP A 346 -14.28 -20.70 8.11
C ASP A 346 -15.59 -21.08 7.39
N MET A 347 -16.53 -20.14 7.26
CA MET A 347 -17.83 -20.34 6.63
C MET A 347 -17.75 -20.86 5.18
N PRO A 348 -16.74 -20.42 4.37
CA PRO A 348 -16.52 -21.00 3.05
C PRO A 348 -16.24 -22.50 3.02
N ASN A 349 -15.59 -23.03 4.06
CA ASN A 349 -15.33 -24.46 4.16
C ASN A 349 -16.59 -25.23 4.58
N ALA A 350 -17.28 -24.74 5.62
CA ALA A 350 -18.50 -25.35 6.16
C ALA A 350 -19.56 -25.56 5.07
N LEU A 351 -19.90 -24.47 4.36
CA LEU A 351 -20.95 -24.46 3.35
C LEU A 351 -20.59 -25.32 2.13
N ARG A 352 -19.31 -25.38 1.75
CA ARG A 352 -18.85 -26.25 0.65
C ARG A 352 -19.02 -27.73 1.01
N LEU A 353 -18.65 -28.11 2.22
CA LEU A 353 -18.77 -29.49 2.69
C LEU A 353 -20.23 -29.89 2.86
N GLN A 354 -21.08 -29.01 3.39
CA GLN A 354 -22.52 -29.23 3.43
C GLN A 354 -23.10 -29.51 2.04
N ARG A 355 -22.74 -28.69 1.04
CA ARG A 355 -23.25 -28.83 -0.33
C ARG A 355 -22.79 -30.16 -0.96
N ARG A 356 -21.52 -30.53 -0.78
CA ARG A 356 -21.02 -31.84 -1.25
C ARG A 356 -21.67 -33.00 -0.50
N GLY A 357 -21.94 -32.86 0.79
CA GLY A 357 -22.65 -33.84 1.60
C GLY A 357 -24.09 -34.03 1.11
N GLN A 358 -24.79 -32.94 0.78
CA GLN A 358 -26.13 -32.98 0.18
C GLN A 358 -26.13 -33.67 -1.19
N MET A 359 -25.11 -33.42 -2.03
CA MET A 359 -24.95 -34.15 -3.31
C MET A 359 -24.74 -35.64 -3.09
N ALA A 360 -23.87 -36.02 -2.14
CA ALA A 360 -23.65 -37.43 -1.79
C ALA A 360 -24.91 -38.10 -1.24
N LEU A 361 -25.74 -37.38 -0.46
CA LEU A 361 -27.07 -37.87 -0.03
C LEU A 361 -27.99 -38.10 -1.23
N ALA A 362 -28.03 -37.18 -2.19
CA ALA A 362 -28.83 -37.33 -3.40
C ALA A 362 -28.39 -38.54 -4.26
N GLU A 363 -27.08 -38.82 -4.27
CA GLU A 363 -26.47 -40.00 -4.91
C GLU A 363 -26.60 -41.28 -4.07
N LYS A 364 -27.21 -41.21 -2.88
CA LYS A 364 -27.37 -42.31 -1.90
C LYS A 364 -26.04 -42.87 -1.36
N ASP A 365 -24.94 -42.15 -1.50
CA ASP A 365 -23.68 -42.46 -0.83
C ASP A 365 -23.73 -41.92 0.61
N LEU A 366 -24.40 -42.67 1.48
CA LEU A 366 -24.63 -42.31 2.88
C LEU A 366 -23.32 -42.17 3.67
N ASN A 367 -22.30 -42.96 3.32
CA ASN A 367 -21.00 -42.92 3.99
C ASN A 367 -20.25 -41.64 3.66
N LEU A 368 -20.16 -41.28 2.38
CA LEU A 368 -19.53 -40.04 1.95
C LEU A 368 -20.29 -38.82 2.47
N ALA A 369 -21.63 -38.86 2.43
CA ALA A 369 -22.48 -37.82 2.99
C ALA A 369 -22.22 -37.59 4.48
N ALA A 370 -22.26 -38.65 5.30
CA ALA A 370 -21.99 -38.56 6.72
C ALA A 370 -20.60 -38.01 7.00
N GLN A 371 -19.58 -38.46 6.26
CA GLN A 371 -18.22 -37.97 6.40
C GLN A 371 -18.10 -36.46 6.06
N LEU A 372 -18.76 -36.01 4.99
CA LEU A 372 -18.71 -34.61 4.56
C LEU A 372 -19.47 -33.69 5.51
N LEU A 373 -20.62 -34.12 6.03
CA LEU A 373 -21.42 -33.36 6.99
C LEU A 373 -20.73 -33.28 8.36
N GLN A 374 -20.18 -34.39 8.85
CA GLN A 374 -19.39 -34.39 10.09
C GLN A 374 -18.15 -33.49 9.97
N GLN A 375 -17.54 -33.43 8.78
CA GLN A 375 -16.47 -32.47 8.54
C GLN A 375 -16.96 -31.03 8.57
N ALA A 376 -18.19 -30.75 8.13
CA ALA A 376 -18.75 -29.41 8.13
C ALA A 376 -18.97 -28.86 9.55
N ASP A 377 -19.28 -29.70 10.53
CA ASP A 377 -19.49 -29.31 11.94
C ASP A 377 -18.21 -28.83 12.65
N ILE A 378 -17.04 -29.03 12.04
CA ILE A 378 -15.75 -28.57 12.55
C ILE A 378 -15.58 -27.05 12.36
N TYR A 379 -16.34 -26.45 11.44
CA TYR A 379 -16.28 -25.04 11.04
C TYR A 379 -17.50 -24.29 11.58
#